data_AF-A0A537TSE2-F1
#
_entry.id   AF-A0A537TSE2-F1
#
_cell.length_a   1.000
_cell.length_b   1.000
_cell.length_c   1.000
_cell.angle_alpha   90.00
_cell.angle_beta   90.00
_cell.angle_gamma   90.00
#
_symmetry.space_group_name_H-M   'P 1'
#
loop_
_entity.id
_entity.type
_entity.pdbx_description
1 polymer ?
#
loop_
_entity_poly.entity_id
_entity_poly.type
_entity_poly.pdbx_seq_one_letter_code
_entity_poly.pdbx_strand_id
1 'polypeptide(L)'
;MLLAAAVDTAESFVDAFFYVYLILIFAYILTSWIPLPYNLWLNRIQRFLYDVVDPYLRIFRRFPGLNVGGLGLDLSPIIATLALIVVWRLIITGIEQLR
;
A
#
# COMPACT_ATOMS: atom_id res chain seq x y z
N MET A 1 10.40 -31.68 4.93
CA MET A 1 11.51 -31.04 4.19
C MET A 1 11.00 -30.25 2.97
N LEU A 2 10.10 -30.76 2.13
CA LEU A 2 9.49 -29.99 1.03
C LEU A 2 8.40 -29.00 1.48
N LEU A 3 7.56 -29.38 2.46
CA LEU A 3 6.51 -28.50 3.00
C LEU A 3 7.09 -27.21 3.60
N ALA A 4 8.13 -27.34 4.43
CA ALA A 4 8.81 -26.19 5.02
C ALA A 4 9.39 -25.24 3.96
N ALA A 5 10.03 -25.76 2.91
CA ALA A 5 10.55 -24.92 1.83
C ALA A 5 9.43 -24.19 1.04
N ALA A 6 8.27 -24.84 0.87
CA ALA A 6 7.11 -24.20 0.24
C ALA A 6 6.53 -23.09 1.13
N VAL A 7 6.48 -23.29 2.45
CA VAL A 7 6.08 -22.28 3.45
C VAL A 7 7.02 -21.08 3.41
N ASP A 8 8.34 -21.30 3.49
CA ASP A 8 9.35 -20.24 3.42
C ASP A 8 9.25 -19.42 2.12
N THR A 9 8.97 -20.10 1.00
CA THR A 9 8.77 -19.45 -0.31
C THR A 9 7.49 -18.59 -0.32
N ALA A 10 6.41 -19.08 0.28
CA ALA A 10 5.15 -18.35 0.37
C ALA A 10 5.29 -17.11 1.28
N GLU A 11 5.95 -17.23 2.44
CA GLU A 11 6.24 -16.10 3.32
C GLU A 11 7.04 -15.02 2.60
N SER A 12 8.14 -15.42 1.95
CA SER A 12 9.00 -14.50 1.18
C SER A 12 8.24 -13.79 0.06
N PHE A 13 7.33 -14.50 -0.61
CA PHE A 13 6.47 -13.94 -1.64
C PHE A 13 5.51 -12.91 -1.06
N VAL A 14 4.80 -13.23 0.03
CA VAL A 14 3.87 -12.30 0.68
C VAL A 14 4.60 -11.04 1.18
N ASP A 15 5.78 -11.20 1.79
CA ASP A 15 6.62 -10.10 2.24
C ASP A 15 7.02 -9.18 1.08
N ALA A 16 7.48 -9.74 -0.03
CA ALA A 16 7.86 -8.96 -1.20
C ALA A 16 6.69 -8.11 -1.71
N PHE A 17 5.48 -8.69 -1.81
CA PHE A 17 4.29 -7.95 -2.21
C PHE A 17 3.93 -6.85 -1.22
N PHE A 18 4.01 -7.14 0.08
CA PHE A 18 3.76 -6.16 1.13
C PHE A 18 4.71 -4.96 1.02
N TYR A 19 6.02 -5.19 0.92
CA TYR A 19 7.00 -4.10 0.82
C TYR A 19 6.88 -3.30 -0.47
N VAL A 20 6.65 -3.97 -1.61
CA VAL A 20 6.41 -3.28 -2.88
C VAL A 20 5.20 -2.35 -2.75
N TYR A 21 4.09 -2.85 -2.21
CA TYR A 21 2.87 -2.07 -2.06
C TYR A 21 3.02 -0.93 -1.05
N LEU A 22 3.76 -1.17 0.05
CA LEU A 22 4.11 -0.14 1.04
C LEU A 22 4.89 1.03 0.40
N ILE A 23 5.88 0.72 -0.43
CA ILE A 23 6.66 1.72 -1.17
C ILE A 23 5.77 2.51 -2.14
N LEU A 24 4.85 1.85 -2.83
CA LEU A 24 3.92 2.52 -3.75
C LEU A 24 2.99 3.48 -3.01
N ILE A 25 2.42 3.08 -1.87
CA ILE A 25 1.60 3.99 -1.05
C ILE A 25 2.44 5.15 -0.54
N PHE A 26 3.67 4.90 -0.08
CA PHE A 26 4.55 5.96 0.39
C PHE A 26 4.90 6.96 -0.72
N ALA A 27 5.26 6.46 -1.92
CA ALA A 27 5.48 7.30 -3.08
C ALA A 27 4.22 8.11 -3.46
N TYR A 28 3.04 7.49 -3.40
CA TYR A 28 1.77 8.18 -3.62
C TYR A 28 1.60 9.37 -2.65
N ILE A 29 1.79 9.15 -1.35
CA ILE A 29 1.70 10.21 -0.32
C ILE A 29 2.68 11.35 -0.62
N LEU A 30 3.95 11.02 -0.92
CA LEU A 30 4.97 12.03 -1.23
C LEU A 30 4.59 12.87 -2.46
N THR A 31 4.15 12.21 -3.55
CA THR A 31 3.74 12.91 -4.79
C THR A 31 2.40 13.65 -4.66
N SER A 32 1.59 13.31 -3.65
CA SER A 32 0.33 13.98 -3.36
C SER A 32 0.54 15.24 -2.52
N TRP A 33 1.46 15.21 -1.55
CA TRP A 33 1.71 16.35 -0.66
C TRP A 33 2.67 17.39 -1.24
N ILE A 34 3.65 16.94 -2.04
CA ILE A 34 4.66 17.81 -2.62
C ILE A 34 4.24 18.19 -4.04
N PRO A 35 4.00 19.48 -4.36
CA PRO A 35 3.75 19.90 -5.72
C PRO A 35 5.02 19.70 -6.56
N LEU A 36 4.97 18.77 -7.51
CA LEU A 36 6.10 18.44 -8.37
C LEU A 36 6.21 19.42 -9.55
N PRO A 37 7.42 19.84 -9.94
CA PRO A 37 7.63 20.62 -11.16
C PRO A 37 7.24 19.80 -12.40
N TYR A 38 6.81 20.48 -13.46
CA TYR A 38 6.35 19.83 -14.69
C TYR A 38 7.50 19.06 -15.36
N ASN A 39 7.48 17.74 -15.23
CA ASN A 39 8.42 16.81 -15.86
C ASN A 39 7.66 15.60 -16.40
N LEU A 40 7.92 15.22 -17.65
CA LEU A 40 7.25 14.11 -18.33
C LEU A 40 7.39 12.78 -17.56
N TRP A 41 8.57 12.54 -16.98
CA TRP A 41 8.85 11.31 -16.22
C TRP A 41 8.11 11.28 -14.89
N LEU A 42 8.14 12.38 -14.13
CA LEU A 42 7.42 12.50 -12.86
C LEU A 42 5.92 12.36 -13.07
N ASN A 43 5.37 12.96 -14.12
CA ASN A 43 3.95 12.87 -14.45
C ASN A 43 3.54 11.43 -14.84
N ARG A 44 4.43 10.67 -15.50
CA ARG A 44 4.19 9.23 -15.76
C ARG A 44 4.17 8.41 -14.48
N ILE A 45 5.15 8.63 -13.58
CA ILE A 45 5.20 7.93 -12.29
C ILE A 45 3.96 8.26 -11.46
N GLN A 46 3.60 9.54 -11.38
CA GLN A 46 2.42 9.99 -10.66
C GLN A 46 1.15 9.34 -11.20
N ARG A 47 0.94 9.33 -12.53
CA ARG A 47 -0.20 8.62 -13.15
C ARG A 47 -0.22 7.14 -12.81
N PHE A 48 0.93 6.47 -12.91
CA PHE A 48 1.04 5.06 -12.52
C PHE A 48 0.67 4.83 -11.05
N LEU A 49 1.16 5.67 -10.13
CA LEU A 49 0.81 5.60 -8.72
C LEU A 49 -0.69 5.83 -8.51
N TYR A 50 -1.30 6.80 -9.20
CA TYR A 50 -2.75 6.97 -9.19
C TYR A 50 -3.47 5.71 -9.70
N ASP A 51 -3.09 5.17 -10.86
CA ASP A 51 -3.78 4.02 -11.45
C ASP A 51 -3.70 2.75 -10.56
N VAL A 52 -2.58 2.56 -9.84
CA VAL A 52 -2.34 1.37 -9.01
C VAL A 52 -2.82 1.53 -7.57
N VAL A 53 -2.59 2.70 -6.96
CA VAL A 53 -2.83 2.94 -5.53
C VAL A 53 -4.22 3.54 -5.30
N ASP A 54 -4.74 4.35 -6.22
CA ASP A 54 -6.04 5.02 -6.05
C ASP A 54 -7.21 4.04 -5.88
N PRO A 55 -7.33 2.92 -6.64
CA PRO A 55 -8.42 1.97 -6.43
C PRO A 55 -8.47 1.40 -5.02
N TYR A 56 -7.31 1.16 -4.40
CA TYR A 56 -7.19 0.71 -3.02
C TYR A 56 -7.56 1.82 -2.04
N LEU A 57 -7.01 3.02 -2.22
CA LEU A 57 -7.34 4.18 -1.37
C LEU A 57 -8.81 4.59 -1.45
N ARG A 58 -9.45 4.40 -2.60
CA ARG A 58 -10.87 4.72 -2.82
C ARG A 58 -11.79 3.91 -1.90
N ILE A 59 -11.40 2.69 -1.53
CA ILE A 59 -12.13 1.88 -0.56
C ILE A 59 -12.15 2.59 0.80
N PHE A 60 -11.01 3.15 1.22
CA PHE A 60 -10.88 3.88 2.48
C PHE A 60 -11.54 5.27 2.40
N ARG A 61 -11.45 5.96 1.26
CA ARG A 61 -12.12 7.25 1.04
C ARG A 61 -13.65 7.18 1.12
N ARG A 62 -14.23 5.97 0.98
CA ARG A 62 -15.68 5.78 1.14
C ARG A 62 -16.14 5.91 2.59
N PHE A 63 -15.24 5.83 3.57
CA PHE A 63 -15.58 6.04 4.98
C PHE A 63 -15.65 7.54 5.30
N PRO A 64 -16.85 8.07 5.64
CA PRO A 64 -17.02 9.48 5.96
C PRO A 64 -16.19 9.84 7.21
N GLY A 65 -15.29 10.82 7.08
CA GLY A 65 -14.42 11.30 8.17
C GLY A 65 -12.91 11.14 7.94
N LEU A 66 -12.48 10.35 6.94
CA LEU A 66 -11.05 10.18 6.63
C LEU A 66 -10.46 11.26 5.73
N ASN A 67 -11.33 12.00 5.04
CA ASN A 67 -10.99 13.27 4.43
C ASN A 67 -11.33 14.36 5.43
N VAL A 68 -10.31 14.98 6.03
CA VAL A 68 -10.50 16.16 6.87
C VAL A 68 -10.86 17.30 5.92
N GLY A 69 -12.17 17.47 5.71
CA GLY A 69 -12.75 18.35 4.71
C GLY A 69 -12.22 19.77 4.85
N GLY A 70 -11.49 20.24 3.83
CA GLY A 70 -11.12 21.64 3.68
C GLY A 70 -9.66 21.91 3.28
N LEU A 71 -8.71 21.02 3.58
CA LEU A 71 -7.27 21.28 3.36
C LEU A 71 -6.54 20.32 2.39
N GLY A 72 -7.23 19.36 1.77
CA GLY A 72 -6.59 18.39 0.86
C GLY A 72 -5.64 17.39 1.53
N LEU A 73 -5.63 17.34 2.87
CA LEU A 73 -4.90 16.33 3.63
C LEU A 73 -5.73 15.05 3.71
N ASP A 74 -5.52 14.18 2.72
CA ASP A 74 -6.10 12.83 2.71
C ASP A 74 -5.38 11.97 3.77
N LEU A 75 -6.07 11.63 4.87
CA LEU A 75 -5.56 10.66 5.86
C LEU A 75 -5.79 9.21 5.41
N SER A 76 -6.56 9.03 4.34
CA SER A 76 -6.86 7.73 3.72
C SER A 76 -5.61 6.85 3.49
N PRO A 77 -4.46 7.35 3.01
CA PRO A 77 -3.26 6.54 2.81
C PRO A 77 -2.67 5.99 4.12
N ILE A 78 -2.77 6.73 5.22
CA ILE A 78 -2.29 6.28 6.53
C ILE A 78 -3.12 5.07 6.99
N ILE A 79 -4.44 5.20 6.91
CA ILE A 79 -5.35 4.12 7.31
C ILE A 79 -5.23 2.93 6.37
N ALA A 80 -5.07 3.17 5.08
CA ALA A 80 -4.81 2.14 4.09
C ALA A 80 -3.51 1.37 4.37
N THR A 81 -2.48 2.07 4.86
CA THR A 81 -1.21 1.47 5.29
C THR A 81 -1.40 0.62 6.55
N LEU A 82 -2.12 1.13 7.54
CA LEU A 82 -2.43 0.38 8.76
C LEU A 82 -3.22 -0.90 8.44
N ALA A 83 -4.23 -0.80 7.57
CA ALA A 83 -5.00 -1.96 7.11
C ALA A 83 -4.10 -2.98 6.39
N LEU A 84 -3.19 -2.51 5.53
CA LEU A 84 -2.23 -3.37 4.85
C LEU A 84 -1.32 -4.12 5.83
N ILE A 85 -0.81 -3.43 6.87
CA ILE A 85 0.02 -4.04 7.92
C ILE A 85 -0.77 -5.13 8.67
N VAL A 86 -2.04 -4.87 9.01
CA VAL A 86 -2.88 -5.86 9.68
C VAL A 86 -3.09 -7.09 8.79
N VAL A 87 -3.42 -6.89 7.52
CA VAL A 87 -3.62 -7.99 6.56
C VAL A 87 -2.33 -8.81 6.41
N TRP A 88 -1.19 -8.14 6.24
CA TRP A 88 0.12 -8.80 6.15
C TRP A 88 0.42 -9.64 7.39
N ARG A 89 0.25 -9.07 8.60
CA ARG A 89 0.44 -9.79 9.87
C ARG A 89 -0.45 -11.04 9.95
N LEU A 90 -1.73 -10.92 9.60
CA LEU A 90 -2.66 -12.05 9.63
C LEU A 90 -2.26 -13.16 8.66
N ILE A 91 -1.82 -12.79 7.44
CA ILE A 91 -1.38 -13.77 6.44
C ILE A 91 -0.11 -14.48 6.91
N ILE A 92 0.91 -13.74 7.35
CA ILE A 92 2.17 -14.33 7.82
C ILE A 92 1.93 -15.24 9.02
N THR A 93 1.21 -14.78 10.04
CA THR A 93 0.88 -15.64 11.20
C THR A 93 0.06 -16.87 10.81
N GLY A 94 -0.82 -16.76 9.81
CA GLY A 94 -1.55 -17.91 9.28
C GLY A 94 -0.66 -18.91 8.55
N ILE A 95 0.33 -18.43 7.78
CA ILE A 95 1.31 -19.27 7.08
C ILE A 95 2.26 -19.94 8.08
N GLU A 96 2.72 -19.22 9.09
CA GLU A 96 3.59 -19.73 10.16
C GLU A 96 2.95 -20.92 10.90
N GLN A 97 1.62 -20.93 11.06
CA GLN A 97 0.89 -22.04 11.68
C GLN A 97 0.89 -23.34 10.86
N LEU A 98 1.24 -23.29 9.58
CA LEU A 98 1.28 -24.47 8.68
C LEU A 98 2.61 -25.23 8.75
N ARG A 99 3.59 -24.70 9.50
CA ARG A 99 4.93 -25.25 9.68
C ARG A 99 4.98 -26.30 10.78
#